data_AF-A0A4S4MX17-F1
#
_entry.id   AF-A0A4S4MX17-F1
#
_cell.length_a   1.000
_cell.length_b   1.000
_cell.length_c   1.000
_cell.angle_alpha   90.00
_cell.angle_beta   90.00
_cell.angle_gamma   90.00
#
_symmetry.space_group_name_H-M   'P 1'
#
loop_
_entity.id
_entity.type
_entity.pdbx_description
1 polymer ?
#
loop_
_entity_poly.entity_id
_entity_poly.type
_entity_poly.pdbx_seq_one_letter_code
_entity_poly.pdbx_strand_id
1 'polypeptide(L)'
;MALARAGSLILRQQASRPFLQSRFASSNAHDDDHHDAHHGDSSHGQELSFPKEDFSSRVWGKTAIAALAFVAFYKFAPSPGEENYITRLLTQSQETAEYWRKVNLQHLFLSATERSDNLVIADAQRPPVHRYRYPQ
;
A
#
# COMPACT_ATOMS: atom_id res chain seq x y z
N MET A 1 9.65 -40.97 -36.80
CA MET A 1 8.78 -39.87 -36.31
C MET A 1 9.18 -39.57 -34.87
N ALA A 2 10.20 -38.73 -34.69
CA ALA A 2 10.81 -38.47 -33.38
C ALA A 2 10.45 -37.07 -32.88
N LEU A 3 10.09 -37.03 -31.59
CA LEU A 3 9.65 -35.88 -30.81
C LEU A 3 10.77 -34.84 -30.69
N ALA A 4 10.45 -33.58 -30.98
CA ALA A 4 11.25 -32.44 -30.53
C ALA A 4 10.32 -31.38 -29.93
N ARG A 5 9.95 -31.58 -28.65
CA ARG A 5 9.42 -30.51 -27.80
C ARG A 5 10.60 -29.70 -27.30
N ALA A 6 10.94 -28.62 -27.99
CA ALA A 6 11.84 -27.60 -27.48
C ALA A 6 11.05 -26.68 -26.53
N GLY A 7 11.14 -26.93 -25.24
CA GLY A 7 10.58 -26.07 -24.20
C GLY A 7 11.57 -24.95 -23.87
N SER A 8 11.18 -23.70 -24.13
CA SER A 8 11.90 -22.51 -23.69
C SER A 8 11.66 -22.28 -22.20
N LEU A 9 12.65 -22.58 -21.37
CA LEU A 9 12.69 -22.15 -19.97
C LEU A 9 13.18 -20.69 -19.93
N ILE A 10 12.25 -19.73 -19.99
CA ILE A 10 12.54 -18.35 -19.62
C ILE A 10 12.41 -18.25 -18.10
N LEU A 11 13.53 -18.43 -17.41
CA LEU A 11 13.65 -18.14 -15.99
C LEU A 11 13.52 -16.61 -15.80
N ARG A 12 12.33 -16.15 -15.46
CA ARG A 12 12.05 -14.74 -15.20
C ARG A 12 12.59 -14.41 -13.80
N GLN A 13 13.85 -13.99 -13.72
CA GLN A 13 14.40 -13.36 -12.50
C GLN A 13 13.63 -12.06 -12.27
N GLN A 14 12.62 -12.09 -11.40
CA GLN A 14 12.04 -10.89 -10.85
C GLN A 14 13.05 -10.29 -9.87
N ALA A 15 13.87 -9.37 -10.37
CA ALA A 15 14.62 -8.45 -9.53
C ALA A 15 13.59 -7.64 -8.71
N SER A 16 13.50 -7.95 -7.42
CA SER A 16 12.79 -7.15 -6.42
C SER A 16 13.40 -5.76 -6.42
N ARG A 17 12.75 -4.81 -7.10
CA ARG A 17 13.09 -3.40 -7.02
C ARG A 17 12.85 -2.98 -5.56
N PRO A 18 13.87 -2.47 -4.83
CA PRO A 18 13.60 -1.92 -3.52
C PRO A 18 12.62 -0.76 -3.70
N PHE A 19 11.47 -0.84 -3.05
CA PHE A 19 10.60 0.31 -2.89
C PHE A 19 11.42 1.38 -2.18
N LEU A 20 11.86 2.40 -2.91
CA LEU A 20 12.37 3.64 -2.34
C LEU A 20 11.20 4.31 -1.63
N GLN A 21 10.99 3.92 -0.38
CA GLN A 21 10.04 4.51 0.54
C GLN A 21 10.56 5.92 0.87
N SER A 22 10.09 6.92 0.12
CA SER A 22 10.31 8.32 0.46
C SER A 22 9.48 8.63 1.70
N ARG A 23 10.14 8.66 2.86
CA ARG A 23 9.56 9.17 4.10
C ARG A 23 9.44 10.69 3.99
N PHE A 24 8.30 11.17 3.48
CA PHE A 24 7.90 12.58 3.57
C PHE A 24 7.34 12.94 4.95
N ALA A 25 8.03 12.53 6.03
CA ALA A 25 7.64 12.87 7.38
C ALA A 25 8.87 13.18 8.23
N SER A 26 8.92 14.42 8.72
CA SER A 26 9.75 14.96 9.81
C SER A 26 11.28 14.88 9.65
N SER A 27 11.88 15.88 9.02
CA SER A 27 13.30 16.26 9.24
C SER A 27 13.45 17.54 10.07
N ASN A 28 12.42 17.91 10.85
CA ASN A 28 12.46 19.07 11.73
C ASN A 28 12.13 18.61 13.15
N ALA A 29 13.05 17.86 13.75
CA ALA A 29 13.04 17.54 15.17
C ALA A 29 14.24 18.26 15.79
N HIS A 30 13.96 19.00 16.86
CA HIS A 30 14.81 19.96 17.54
C HIS A 30 16.15 19.35 18.00
N ASP A 31 17.25 20.03 17.69
CA ASP A 31 18.46 19.98 18.51
C ASP A 31 18.47 21.25 19.37
N ASP A 32 18.04 21.07 20.62
CA ASP A 32 18.35 21.97 21.73
C ASP A 32 19.82 21.73 22.12
N ASP A 33 20.69 22.75 21.99
CA ASP A 33 21.73 23.01 22.99
C ASP A 33 22.57 24.28 22.72
N HIS A 34 22.88 24.96 23.84
CA HIS A 34 23.86 26.02 24.07
C HIS A 34 23.38 27.50 24.04
N HIS A 35 23.02 27.95 25.24
CA HIS A 35 23.05 29.34 25.66
C HIS A 35 24.47 29.90 25.60
N ASP A 36 24.68 30.95 24.80
CA ASP A 36 25.73 31.94 25.08
C ASP A 36 25.14 33.33 25.05
N ALA A 37 25.31 34.03 26.18
CA ALA A 37 24.83 35.37 26.41
C ALA A 37 25.70 36.37 25.63
N HIS A 38 25.18 36.87 24.52
CA HIS A 38 25.64 38.11 23.91
C HIS A 38 24.51 39.13 23.85
N HIS A 39 24.75 40.24 24.55
CA HIS A 39 23.94 41.44 24.60
C HIS A 39 23.70 42.05 23.22
N GLY A 40 22.54 42.66 23.05
CA GLY A 40 22.41 43.83 22.17
C GLY A 40 21.31 43.73 21.13
N ASP A 41 20.31 44.57 21.34
CA ASP A 41 19.51 45.23 20.33
C ASP A 41 18.21 44.54 19.86
N SER A 42 17.14 45.06 20.46
CA SER A 42 15.81 45.19 19.88
C SER A 42 15.87 45.65 18.41
N SER A 43 15.79 44.72 17.47
CA SER A 43 15.51 45.03 16.06
C SER A 43 14.21 44.38 15.63
N HIS A 44 13.18 45.21 15.50
CA HIS A 44 12.07 44.99 14.58
C HIS A 44 12.66 44.73 13.17
N GLY A 45 12.88 43.48 12.80
CA GLY A 45 13.61 43.22 11.54
C GLY A 45 13.95 41.76 11.24
N GLN A 46 13.27 40.79 11.85
CA GLN A 46 13.23 39.47 11.23
C GLN A 46 12.32 39.57 10.02
N GLU A 47 12.93 39.93 8.89
CA GLU A 47 12.36 39.77 7.56
C GLU A 47 12.02 38.28 7.41
N LEU A 48 10.79 37.91 7.76
CA LEU A 48 10.19 36.65 7.40
C LEU A 48 10.11 36.64 5.88
N SER A 49 11.20 36.22 5.23
CA SER A 49 11.28 36.08 3.78
C SER A 49 10.44 34.88 3.40
N PHE A 50 9.12 35.09 3.38
CA PHE A 50 8.19 34.12 2.82
C PHE A 50 8.51 34.03 1.33
N PRO A 51 8.73 32.82 0.78
CA PRO A 51 8.90 32.68 -0.66
C PRO A 51 7.68 33.29 -1.32
N LYS A 52 7.90 34.21 -2.25
CA LYS A 52 6.83 34.91 -2.96
C LYS A 52 5.89 33.87 -3.57
N GLU A 53 4.67 33.81 -3.06
CA GLU A 53 3.66 32.88 -3.56
C GLU A 53 3.33 33.29 -5.01
N ASP A 54 3.65 32.40 -5.94
CA ASP A 54 3.40 32.60 -7.36
C ASP A 54 2.56 31.45 -7.90
N PHE A 55 1.68 31.77 -8.85
CA PHE A 55 0.83 30.80 -9.55
C PHE A 55 1.63 29.92 -10.51
N SER A 56 2.94 30.19 -10.67
CA SER A 56 3.89 29.36 -11.41
C SER A 56 4.45 28.19 -10.58
N SER A 57 4.03 28.02 -9.33
CA SER A 57 4.51 26.92 -8.49
C SER A 57 4.19 25.55 -9.10
N ARG A 58 5.03 24.55 -8.80
CA ARG A 58 4.82 23.16 -9.24
C ARG A 58 3.46 22.59 -8.82
N VAL A 59 2.87 23.12 -7.75
CA VAL A 59 1.53 22.73 -7.29
C VAL A 59 0.49 23.23 -8.29
N TRP A 60 0.50 24.53 -8.61
CA TRP A 60 -0.44 25.11 -9.57
C TRP A 60 -0.30 24.51 -10.97
N GLY A 61 0.93 24.26 -11.45
CA GLY A 61 1.16 23.55 -12.70
C GLY A 61 0.54 22.15 -12.73
N LYS A 62 0.68 21.37 -11.66
CA LYS A 62 0.03 20.05 -11.54
C LYS A 62 -1.49 20.16 -11.49
N THR A 63 -2.04 21.16 -10.79
CA THR A 63 -3.50 21.37 -10.75
C THR A 63 -4.08 21.73 -12.12
N ALA A 64 -3.38 22.55 -12.90
CA ALA A 64 -3.80 22.91 -14.26
C ALA A 64 -3.79 21.68 -15.19
N ILE A 65 -2.75 20.85 -15.11
CA ILE A 65 -2.68 19.59 -15.86
C ILE A 65 -3.81 18.64 -15.44
N ALA A 66 -4.08 18.50 -14.14
CA ALA A 66 -5.17 17.67 -13.64
C ALA A 66 -6.54 18.16 -14.12
N ALA A 67 -6.78 19.48 -14.10
CA ALA A 67 -8.01 20.07 -14.61
C ALA A 67 -8.18 19.83 -16.12
N LEU A 68 -7.11 20.01 -16.91
CA LEU A 68 -7.12 19.69 -18.34
C LEU A 68 -7.37 18.20 -18.60
N ALA A 69 -6.75 17.31 -17.83
CA ALA A 69 -6.97 15.89 -17.93
C ALA A 69 -8.43 15.51 -17.63
N PHE A 70 -9.06 16.16 -16.63
CA PHE A 70 -10.47 15.95 -16.30
C PHE A 70 -11.40 16.38 -17.43
N VAL A 71 -11.17 17.57 -18.02
CA VAL A 71 -11.96 18.06 -19.15
C VAL A 71 -11.79 17.16 -20.37
N ALA A 72 -10.55 16.74 -20.65
CA ALA A 72 -10.26 15.79 -21.72
C ALA A 72 -10.97 14.45 -21.48
N PHE A 73 -10.95 13.94 -20.25
CA PHE A 73 -11.68 12.73 -19.89
C PHE A 73 -13.19 12.92 -20.09
N TYR A 74 -13.81 14.00 -19.62
CA TYR A 74 -15.24 14.21 -19.80
C TYR A 74 -15.66 14.26 -21.28
N LYS A 75 -14.85 14.88 -22.15
CA LYS A 75 -15.18 15.04 -23.57
C LYS A 75 -14.83 13.83 -24.43
N PHE A 76 -13.76 13.12 -24.10
CA PHE A 76 -13.21 12.03 -24.91
C PHE A 76 -13.28 10.65 -24.23
N ALA A 77 -13.92 10.54 -23.06
CA ALA A 77 -14.16 9.24 -22.45
C ALA A 77 -15.05 8.40 -23.36
N PRO A 78 -14.71 7.12 -23.56
CA PRO A 78 -15.51 6.20 -24.35
C PRO A 78 -16.89 6.02 -23.72
N SER A 79 -17.91 5.88 -24.57
CA SER A 79 -19.25 5.58 -24.09
C SER A 79 -19.32 4.17 -23.45
N PRO A 80 -20.18 3.93 -22.44
CA PRO A 80 -20.36 2.60 -21.88
C PRO A 80 -20.84 1.63 -22.95
N GLY A 81 -20.01 0.62 -23.29
CA GLY A 81 -20.31 -0.38 -24.32
C GLY A 81 -19.51 -0.22 -25.62
N GLU A 82 -18.72 0.85 -25.76
CA GLU A 82 -17.82 1.02 -26.90
C GLU A 82 -16.56 0.15 -26.74
N GLU A 83 -16.19 -0.57 -27.80
CA GLU A 83 -14.98 -1.41 -27.83
C GLU A 83 -13.72 -0.54 -27.90
N ASN A 84 -13.31 0.01 -26.75
CA ASN A 84 -12.04 0.69 -26.59
C ASN A 84 -10.92 -0.34 -26.32
N TYR A 85 -9.74 -0.12 -26.90
CA TYR A 85 -8.53 -0.90 -26.62
C TYR A 85 -8.23 -1.00 -25.11
N ILE A 86 -8.45 0.08 -24.36
CA ILE A 86 -8.26 0.11 -22.90
C ILE A 86 -9.23 -0.86 -22.21
N THR A 87 -10.51 -0.82 -22.59
CA THR A 87 -11.53 -1.73 -22.05
C THR A 87 -11.21 -3.18 -22.39
N ARG A 88 -10.74 -3.48 -23.60
CA ARG A 88 -10.32 -4.83 -24.02
C ARG A 88 -9.14 -5.35 -23.19
N LEU A 89 -8.17 -4.50 -22.89
CA LEU A 89 -7.02 -4.87 -22.05
C LEU A 89 -7.44 -5.12 -20.60
N LEU A 90 -8.36 -4.31 -20.09
CA LEU A 90 -8.95 -4.48 -18.76
C LEU A 90 -9.75 -5.78 -18.69
N THR A 91 -10.62 -6.06 -19.66
CA THR A 91 -11.43 -7.30 -19.67
C THR A 91 -10.58 -8.54 -19.85
N GLN A 92 -9.48 -8.47 -20.61
CA GLN A 92 -8.53 -9.58 -20.73
C GLN A 92 -7.86 -9.94 -19.40
N SER A 93 -7.70 -8.96 -18.50
CA SER A 93 -7.06 -9.15 -17.19
C SER A 93 -8.06 -9.36 -16.05
N GLN A 94 -9.36 -9.26 -16.33
CA GLN A 94 -10.40 -9.49 -15.34
C GLN A 94 -10.63 -10.99 -15.18
N GLU A 95 -10.30 -11.52 -14.02
CA GLU A 95 -10.65 -12.88 -13.63
C GLU A 95 -12.17 -13.05 -13.61
N THR A 96 -12.66 -14.21 -14.06
CA THR A 96 -14.09 -14.46 -14.17
C THR A 96 -14.75 -14.50 -12.79
N ALA A 97 -16.04 -14.15 -12.72
CA ALA A 97 -16.82 -14.24 -11.48
C ALA A 97 -16.81 -15.65 -10.87
N GLU A 98 -16.62 -16.69 -11.69
CA GLU A 98 -16.52 -18.07 -11.25
C GLU A 98 -15.22 -18.37 -10.50
N TYR A 99 -14.09 -17.77 -10.94
CA TYR A 99 -12.81 -17.87 -10.25
C TYR A 99 -12.94 -17.33 -8.82
N TRP A 100 -13.49 -16.11 -8.67
CA TRP A 100 -13.69 -15.50 -7.36
C TRP A 100 -14.66 -16.30 -6.48
N ARG A 101 -15.72 -16.86 -7.06
CA ARG A 101 -16.62 -17.76 -6.33
C ARG A 101 -15.86 -18.97 -5.79
N LYS A 102 -15.01 -19.60 -6.61
CA LYS A 102 -14.21 -20.76 -6.20
C LYS A 102 -13.25 -20.40 -5.07
N VAL A 103 -12.53 -19.29 -5.19
CA VAL A 103 -11.60 -18.79 -4.16
C VAL A 103 -12.35 -18.51 -2.85
N ASN A 104 -13.49 -17.82 -2.91
CA ASN A 104 -14.31 -17.53 -1.73
C ASN A 104 -14.83 -18.80 -1.06
N LEU A 105 -15.26 -19.79 -1.84
CA LEU A 105 -15.66 -21.09 -1.31
C LEU A 105 -14.49 -21.81 -0.63
N GLN A 106 -13.30 -21.81 -1.24
CA GLN A 106 -12.10 -22.39 -0.63
C GLN A 106 -11.76 -21.73 0.70
N HIS A 107 -11.81 -20.40 0.77
CA HIS A 107 -11.60 -19.68 2.03
C HIS A 107 -12.69 -19.97 3.07
N LEU A 108 -13.96 -20.09 2.65
CA LEU A 108 -15.05 -20.45 3.54
C LEU A 108 -14.80 -21.83 4.18
N PHE A 109 -14.38 -22.82 3.38
CA PHE A 109 -14.02 -24.13 3.91
C PHE A 109 -12.83 -24.07 4.85
N LEU A 110 -11.77 -23.34 4.49
CA LEU A 110 -10.58 -23.20 5.34
C LEU A 110 -10.93 -22.57 6.69
N SER A 111 -11.71 -21.48 6.70
CA SER A 111 -12.13 -20.81 7.93
C SER A 111 -13.06 -21.68 8.79
N ALA A 112 -13.89 -22.51 8.19
CA ALA A 112 -14.73 -23.47 8.92
C ALA A 112 -13.87 -24.55 9.61
N THR A 113 -12.86 -25.08 8.91
CA THR A 113 -11.91 -26.04 9.47
C THR A 113 -11.08 -25.42 10.60
N GLU A 114 -10.47 -24.25 10.37
CA GLU A 114 -9.68 -23.54 11.38
C GLU A 114 -10.49 -23.24 12.65
N ARG A 115 -11.78 -22.89 12.50
CA ARG A 115 -12.66 -22.66 13.65
C ARG A 115 -12.92 -23.92 14.46
N SER A 116 -13.05 -25.06 13.78
CA SER A 116 -13.25 -26.36 14.43
C SER A 116 -11.99 -26.80 15.18
N ASP A 117 -10.81 -26.61 14.58
CA ASP A 117 -9.53 -26.93 15.20
C ASP A 117 -9.25 -26.03 16.41
N ASN A 118 -9.55 -24.74 16.30
CA ASN A 118 -9.42 -23.79 17.40
C ASN A 118 -10.35 -24.11 18.57
N LEU A 119 -11.54 -24.68 18.32
CA LEU A 119 -12.46 -25.09 19.38
C LEU A 119 -11.84 -26.20 20.26
N VAL A 120 -11.17 -27.18 19.64
CA VAL A 120 -10.51 -28.28 20.36
C VAL A 120 -9.41 -27.75 21.30
N ILE A 121 -8.65 -26.76 20.84
CA ILE A 121 -7.59 -26.14 21.64
C ILE A 121 -8.19 -25.24 22.73
N ALA A 122 -9.25 -24.50 22.42
CA ALA A 122 -9.92 -23.62 23.36
C ALA A 122 -10.59 -24.39 24.52
N ASP A 123 -11.16 -25.56 24.24
CA ASP A 123 -11.80 -26.43 25.24
C ASP A 123 -10.79 -27.24 26.06
N ALA A 124 -9.51 -27.25 25.69
CA ALA A 124 -8.49 -27.99 26.40
C ALA A 124 -8.23 -27.40 27.80
N GLN A 125 -8.71 -28.08 28.84
CA GLN A 125 -8.41 -27.73 30.22
C GLN A 125 -7.06 -28.32 30.66
N ARG A 126 -6.32 -27.56 31.48
CA ARG A 126 -5.12 -28.09 32.14
C ARG A 126 -5.52 -29.20 33.10
N PRO A 127 -4.81 -30.33 33.14
CA PRO A 127 -5.13 -31.39 34.09
C PRO A 127 -5.03 -30.87 35.53
N PRO A 128 -5.92 -31.29 36.44
CA PRO A 128 -5.86 -30.89 37.84
C PRO A 128 -4.56 -31.39 38.46
N VAL A 129 -3.72 -30.46 38.94
CA VAL A 129 -2.45 -30.80 39.61
C VAL A 129 -2.69 -30.89 41.11
N HIS A 130 -2.71 -32.11 41.64
CA HIS A 130 -2.72 -32.34 43.08
C HIS A 130 -1.30 -32.11 43.64
N ARG A 131 -1.10 -31.00 44.35
CA ARG A 131 0.14 -30.73 45.08
C ARG A 131 -0.05 -31.12 46.53
N TYR A 132 0.39 -32.33 46.89
CA TYR A 132 0.38 -32.77 48.28
C TYR A 132 1.45 -32.01 49.07
N ARG A 133 1.02 -31.20 50.04
CA ARG A 133 1.91 -30.49 50.95
C ARG A 133 2.48 -31.42 52.04
N TYR A 134 1.79 -32.53 52.31
CA TYR A 134 2.15 -33.50 53.33
C TYR A 134 1.92 -34.93 52.80
N PRO A 135 2.97 -35.66 52.40
CA PRO A 135 2.89 -37.09 52.16
C PRO A 135 3.03 -37.82 53.50
N GLN A 136 1.94 -38.36 54.02
CA GLN A 136 1.93 -39.32 55.13
C GLN A 136 1.08 -40.52 54.74
#